data_AF-A0AAP9J905-F1
#
_entry.id   AF-A0AAP9J905-F1
#
_cell.length_a   1.000
_cell.length_b   1.000
_cell.length_c   1.000
_cell.angle_alpha   90.00
_cell.angle_beta   90.00
_cell.angle_gamma   90.00
#
_symmetry.space_group_name_H-M   'P 1'
#
loop_
_entity.id
_entity.type
_entity.pdbx_description
1 polymer ?
#
loop_
_entity_poly.entity_id
_entity_poly.type
_entity_poly.pdbx_seq_one_letter_code
_entity_poly.pdbx_strand_id
1 'polypeptide(L)'
;MFLLIQPYQYHRYAGLLEQSFRLRNRVFHDCLGWQVDVHRGLERDAYDGLGAVYLVWCDKDARHLYGTVRLMPTTGPTLLHDVFRRTLPEKDLVSPVAWEGTRMCLDVDLLKESQPTLSPSRAFGFLLLALFECSFAHGIKTLVSNYEPPMERVYRRAGLIVEEIGRADGYGRLPVCCGVFDVSDETLQQMRTVLRIAHPLYTPSLPKAAGATAVQRFQRLDHVKRPAKIENLGTHQWRSMAKAPLEAVG
;
A
#
# COMPACT_ATOMS: atom_id res chain seq x y z
N MET A 1 -9.54 -5.99 -13.67
CA MET A 1 -9.29 -4.55 -13.88
C MET A 1 -8.68 -3.95 -12.61
N PHE A 2 -7.97 -2.83 -12.74
CA PHE A 2 -7.45 -2.09 -11.59
C PHE A 2 -8.30 -0.84 -11.34
N LEU A 3 -8.73 -0.65 -10.09
CA LEU A 3 -9.56 0.47 -9.68
C LEU A 3 -8.86 1.25 -8.56
N LEU A 4 -8.85 2.58 -8.68
CA LEU A 4 -8.45 3.46 -7.60
C LEU A 4 -9.70 3.85 -6.79
N ILE A 5 -9.75 3.46 -5.53
CA ILE A 5 -10.83 3.76 -4.60
C ILE A 5 -10.38 4.88 -3.67
N GLN A 6 -11.01 6.04 -3.81
CA GLN A 6 -10.79 7.22 -2.97
C GLN A 6 -11.87 7.34 -1.87
N PRO A 7 -11.67 8.16 -0.82
CA PRO A 7 -12.60 8.27 0.31
C PRO A 7 -14.07 8.48 -0.07
N TYR A 8 -14.37 9.34 -1.06
CA TYR A 8 -15.75 9.58 -1.51
C TYR A 8 -16.40 8.38 -2.21
N GLN A 9 -15.63 7.34 -2.55
CA GLN A 9 -16.10 6.12 -3.23
C GLN A 9 -16.22 4.93 -2.28
N TYR A 10 -15.87 5.06 -1.00
CA TYR A 10 -15.88 3.95 -0.05
C TYR A 10 -17.23 3.25 0.03
N HIS A 11 -18.33 4.01 0.09
CA HIS A 11 -19.67 3.44 0.11
C HIS A 11 -19.96 2.61 -1.14
N ARG A 12 -19.55 3.11 -2.33
CA ARG A 12 -19.77 2.44 -3.61
C ARG A 12 -19.00 1.12 -3.72
N TYR A 13 -17.79 1.06 -3.15
CA TYR A 13 -16.92 -0.12 -3.23
C TYR A 13 -16.73 -0.81 -1.87
N ALA A 14 -17.69 -0.68 -0.96
CA ALA A 14 -17.60 -1.21 0.39
C ALA A 14 -17.32 -2.72 0.41
N GLY A 15 -17.93 -3.48 -0.50
CA GLY A 15 -17.70 -4.93 -0.63
C GLY A 15 -16.26 -5.29 -1.03
N LEU A 16 -15.62 -4.51 -1.92
CA LEU A 16 -14.21 -4.73 -2.27
C LEU A 16 -13.27 -4.33 -1.14
N LEU A 17 -13.57 -3.23 -0.42
CA LEU A 17 -12.78 -2.82 0.74
C LEU A 17 -12.87 -3.86 1.88
N GLU A 18 -14.06 -4.40 2.14
CA GLU A 18 -14.22 -5.48 3.12
C GLU A 18 -13.40 -6.72 2.72
N GLN A 19 -13.48 -7.15 1.46
CA GLN A 19 -12.64 -8.24 0.94
C GLN A 19 -11.15 -7.92 1.10
N SER A 20 -10.74 -6.68 0.87
CA SER A 20 -9.36 -6.24 1.07
C SER A 20 -8.93 -6.39 2.51
N PHE A 21 -9.73 -5.98 3.49
CA PHE A 21 -9.38 -6.13 4.92
C PHE A 21 -9.37 -7.61 5.36
N ARG A 22 -10.26 -8.45 4.80
CA ARG A 22 -10.22 -9.91 5.02
C ARG A 22 -8.97 -10.56 4.44
N LEU A 23 -8.59 -10.17 3.21
CA LEU A 23 -7.38 -10.65 2.56
C LEU A 23 -6.13 -10.22 3.34
N ARG A 24 -6.10 -8.97 3.78
CA ARG A 24 -5.02 -8.44 4.61
C ARG A 24 -4.85 -9.23 5.91
N ASN A 25 -5.96 -9.62 6.57
CA ASN A 25 -5.90 -10.52 7.73
C ASN A 25 -5.23 -11.84 7.37
N ARG A 26 -5.71 -12.52 6.31
CA ARG A 26 -5.12 -13.79 5.87
C ARG A 26 -3.62 -13.68 5.59
N VAL A 27 -3.21 -12.62 4.88
CA VAL A 27 -1.81 -12.48 4.45
C VAL A 27 -0.92 -12.02 5.59
N PHE A 28 -1.24 -10.90 6.25
CA PHE A 28 -0.35 -10.27 7.22
C PHE A 28 -0.40 -10.94 8.59
N HIS A 29 -1.58 -11.32 9.08
CA HIS A 29 -1.72 -12.00 10.36
C HIS A 29 -1.50 -13.51 10.20
N ASP A 30 -2.34 -14.20 9.41
CA ASP A 30 -2.36 -15.67 9.41
C ASP A 30 -1.11 -16.27 8.73
N CYS A 31 -0.69 -15.74 7.57
CA CYS A 31 0.47 -16.29 6.84
C CYS A 31 1.82 -15.73 7.30
N LEU A 32 1.92 -14.42 7.53
CA LEU A 32 3.19 -13.77 7.86
C LEU A 32 3.44 -13.65 9.37
N GLY A 33 2.42 -13.87 10.21
CA GLY A 33 2.54 -13.82 11.68
C GLY A 33 2.83 -12.41 12.21
N TRP A 34 2.55 -11.36 11.43
CA TRP A 34 2.76 -9.99 11.88
C TRP A 34 1.78 -9.64 13.00
N GLN A 35 2.26 -8.85 13.97
CA GLN A 35 1.42 -8.32 15.03
C GLN A 35 0.64 -7.12 14.49
N VAL A 36 -0.56 -7.38 13.97
CA VAL A 36 -1.45 -6.40 13.33
C VAL A 36 -2.81 -6.39 14.02
N ASP A 37 -3.52 -5.27 13.92
CA ASP A 37 -4.84 -5.11 14.52
C ASP A 37 -5.91 -5.83 13.69
N VAL A 38 -6.50 -6.88 14.27
CA VAL A 38 -7.55 -7.68 13.64
C VAL A 38 -8.83 -7.59 14.46
N HIS A 39 -9.92 -7.15 13.84
CA HIS A 39 -11.24 -7.15 14.44
C HIS A 39 -12.23 -7.91 13.56
N ARG A 40 -12.84 -8.99 14.10
CA ARG A 40 -13.80 -9.84 13.38
C ARG A 40 -13.28 -10.37 12.03
N GLY A 41 -12.00 -10.71 11.98
CA GLY A 41 -11.34 -11.21 10.77
C GLY A 41 -11.02 -10.15 9.72
N LEU A 42 -11.09 -8.87 10.08
CA LEU A 42 -10.68 -7.73 9.25
C LEU A 42 -9.42 -7.11 9.83
N GLU A 43 -8.32 -7.09 9.07
CA GLU A 43 -7.13 -6.32 9.45
C GLU A 43 -7.31 -4.87 9.05
N ARG A 44 -7.34 -3.98 10.05
CA ARG A 44 -7.52 -2.54 9.89
C ARG A 44 -6.75 -1.81 10.97
N ASP A 45 -5.94 -0.84 10.57
CA ASP A 45 -5.22 0.04 11.48
C ASP A 45 -5.79 1.47 11.44
N ALA A 46 -5.22 2.38 12.22
CA ALA A 46 -5.68 3.76 12.30
C ALA A 46 -5.64 4.51 10.95
N TYR A 47 -4.67 4.20 10.08
CA TYR A 47 -4.47 4.90 8.80
C TYR A 47 -5.61 4.61 7.80
N ASP A 48 -6.26 3.45 7.92
CA ASP A 48 -7.46 3.13 7.12
C ASP A 48 -8.64 4.09 7.41
N GLY A 49 -8.59 4.84 8.52
CA GLY A 49 -9.54 5.88 8.88
C GLY A 49 -9.12 7.31 8.47
N LEU A 50 -7.90 7.50 7.95
CA LEU A 50 -7.31 8.82 7.69
C LEU A 50 -7.39 9.26 6.22
N GLY A 51 -8.38 8.77 5.49
CA GLY A 51 -8.58 9.11 4.08
C GLY A 51 -7.64 8.37 3.12
N ALA A 52 -7.30 7.13 3.45
CA ALA A 52 -6.47 6.26 2.62
C ALA A 52 -7.02 6.09 1.19
N VAL A 53 -6.12 5.93 0.22
CA VAL A 53 -6.49 5.58 -1.14
C VAL A 53 -6.11 4.12 -1.37
N TYR A 54 -6.97 3.33 -2.03
CA TYR A 54 -6.70 1.93 -2.31
C TYR A 54 -6.65 1.70 -3.81
N LEU A 55 -5.54 1.15 -4.31
CA LEU A 55 -5.52 0.56 -5.64
C LEU A 55 -5.86 -0.93 -5.50
N VAL A 56 -6.98 -1.33 -6.09
CA VAL A 56 -7.47 -2.70 -6.02
C VAL A 56 -7.46 -3.36 -7.39
N TRP A 57 -7.08 -4.63 -7.42
CA TRP A 57 -7.29 -5.50 -8.57
C TRP A 57 -8.54 -6.34 -8.32
N CYS A 58 -9.50 -6.25 -9.23
CA CYS A 58 -10.75 -7.02 -9.15
C CYS A 58 -11.18 -7.60 -10.51
N ASP A 59 -12.21 -8.43 -10.50
CA ASP A 59 -12.91 -8.88 -11.71
C ASP A 59 -13.60 -7.70 -12.43
N LYS A 60 -14.13 -7.96 -13.64
CA LYS A 60 -14.71 -6.90 -14.49
C LYS A 60 -15.96 -6.26 -13.90
N ASP A 61 -16.65 -6.97 -13.01
CA ASP A 61 -17.89 -6.51 -12.38
C ASP A 61 -17.66 -5.86 -11.00
N ALA A 62 -16.40 -5.71 -10.58
CA ALA A 62 -16.03 -5.18 -9.25
C ALA A 62 -16.65 -5.97 -8.08
N ARG A 63 -16.81 -7.29 -8.24
CA ARG A 63 -17.38 -8.21 -7.25
C ARG A 63 -16.33 -8.97 -6.46
N HIS A 64 -15.23 -9.37 -7.10
CA HIS A 64 -14.20 -10.19 -6.48
C HIS A 64 -12.84 -9.49 -6.50
N LEU A 65 -12.20 -9.40 -5.34
CA LEU A 65 -10.88 -8.80 -5.17
C LEU A 65 -9.76 -9.83 -5.32
N TYR A 66 -8.83 -9.60 -6.25
CA TYR A 66 -7.62 -10.38 -6.44
C TYR A 66 -6.39 -9.80 -5.72
N GLY A 67 -6.41 -8.51 -5.40
CA GLY A 67 -5.27 -7.85 -4.78
C GLY A 67 -5.53 -6.41 -4.41
N THR A 68 -4.68 -5.87 -3.53
CA THR A 68 -4.82 -4.51 -3.01
C THR A 68 -3.45 -3.90 -2.68
N VAL A 69 -3.37 -2.58 -2.69
CA VAL A 69 -2.33 -1.79 -2.02
C VAL A 69 -2.97 -0.50 -1.51
N ARG A 70 -2.55 -0.08 -0.31
CA ARG A 70 -2.93 1.21 0.28
C ARG A 70 -1.90 2.27 -0.05
N LEU A 71 -2.38 3.48 -0.34
CA LEU A 71 -1.60 4.67 -0.62
C LEU A 71 -1.96 5.79 0.36
N MET A 72 -0.93 6.39 0.98
CA MET A 72 -1.04 7.51 1.91
C MET A 72 -0.08 8.64 1.49
N PRO A 73 -0.50 9.91 1.46
CA PRO A 73 0.41 11.01 1.16
C PRO A 73 1.40 11.21 2.31
N THR A 74 2.69 11.41 2.00
CA THR A 74 3.72 11.64 3.02
C THR A 74 3.60 13.01 3.73
N THR A 75 2.66 13.85 3.31
CA THR A 75 2.31 15.11 3.97
C THR A 75 1.41 14.93 5.20
N GLY A 76 0.92 13.71 5.44
CA GLY A 76 0.13 13.36 6.62
C GLY A 76 0.74 12.20 7.41
N PRO A 77 0.00 11.62 8.36
CA PRO A 77 0.42 10.45 9.13
C PRO A 77 0.64 9.23 8.21
N THR A 78 1.76 8.54 8.40
CA THR A 78 2.16 7.35 7.64
C THR A 78 2.88 6.37 8.55
N LEU A 79 2.89 5.08 8.17
CA LEU A 79 3.64 4.07 8.93
C LEU A 79 5.14 4.38 8.95
N LEU A 80 5.66 4.92 7.85
CA LEU A 80 7.04 5.36 7.69
C LEU A 80 7.47 6.31 8.81
N HIS A 81 6.65 7.32 9.10
CA HIS A 81 6.97 8.33 10.12
C HIS A 81 6.65 7.87 11.53
N ASP A 82 5.54 7.15 11.72
CA ASP A 82 5.03 6.85 13.05
C ASP A 82 5.59 5.55 13.63
N VAL A 83 5.92 4.57 12.78
CA VAL A 83 6.39 3.23 13.19
C VAL A 83 7.80 2.97 12.73
N PHE A 84 8.11 3.23 11.46
CA PHE A 84 9.39 2.88 10.84
C PHE A 84 10.40 4.04 10.83
N ARG A 85 10.24 5.07 11.67
CA ARG A 85 11.11 6.27 11.65
C ARG A 85 12.60 5.97 11.70
N ARG A 86 12.99 4.88 12.37
CA ARG A 86 14.38 4.43 12.49
C ARG A 86 15.00 3.97 11.16
N THR A 87 14.19 3.71 10.14
CA THR A 87 14.67 3.37 8.78
C THR A 87 14.91 4.61 7.92
N LEU A 88 14.47 5.80 8.36
CA LEU A 88 14.71 7.05 7.65
C LEU A 88 16.06 7.65 8.05
N PRO A 89 16.73 8.39 7.15
CA PRO A 89 17.83 9.27 7.51
C PRO A 89 17.36 10.39 8.45
N GLU A 90 18.26 11.31 8.83
CA GLU A 90 17.92 12.39 9.76
C GLU A 90 16.77 13.27 9.25
N LYS A 91 16.68 13.49 7.94
CA LYS A 91 15.63 14.32 7.32
C LYS A 91 14.35 13.53 7.05
N ASP A 92 13.22 14.10 7.44
CA ASP A 92 11.90 13.54 7.14
C ASP A 92 11.58 13.60 5.63
N LEU A 93 10.91 12.57 5.13
CA LEU A 93 10.34 12.52 3.78
C LEU A 93 8.90 13.04 3.81
N VAL A 94 8.71 14.33 3.50
CA VAL A 94 7.41 15.00 3.46
C VAL A 94 7.29 15.76 2.15
N SER A 95 6.43 15.28 1.24
CA SER A 95 6.24 15.92 -0.08
C SER A 95 4.86 15.63 -0.66
N PRO A 96 4.20 16.62 -1.30
CA PRO A 96 2.88 16.43 -1.92
C PRO A 96 2.90 15.43 -3.10
N VAL A 97 4.09 15.20 -3.68
CA VAL A 97 4.29 14.26 -4.78
C VAL A 97 4.94 12.94 -4.33
N ALA A 98 5.16 12.75 -3.02
CA ALA A 98 5.66 11.50 -2.46
C ALA A 98 4.58 10.80 -1.62
N TRP A 99 4.35 9.51 -1.92
CA TRP A 99 3.29 8.72 -1.32
C TRP A 99 3.83 7.39 -0.79
N GLU A 100 3.36 6.99 0.38
CA GLU A 100 3.65 5.71 1.00
C GLU A 100 2.73 4.62 0.42
N GLY A 101 3.33 3.53 -0.07
CA GLY A 101 2.64 2.30 -0.44
C GLY A 101 2.73 1.26 0.67
N THR A 102 1.59 0.82 1.23
CA THR A 102 1.52 -0.17 2.31
C THR A 102 0.48 -1.24 2.04
N ARG A 103 0.54 -2.36 2.78
CA ARG A 103 -0.46 -3.45 2.75
C ARG A 103 -0.68 -4.04 1.34
N MET A 104 0.37 -4.09 0.52
CA MET A 104 0.30 -4.72 -0.80
C MET A 104 0.19 -6.24 -0.66
N CYS A 105 -0.89 -6.84 -1.16
CA CYS A 105 -1.10 -8.29 -1.10
C CYS A 105 -2.02 -8.80 -2.22
N LEU A 106 -2.01 -10.12 -2.44
CA LEU A 106 -2.80 -10.82 -3.45
C LEU A 106 -3.57 -11.99 -2.84
N ASP A 107 -4.77 -12.24 -3.37
CA ASP A 107 -5.48 -13.49 -3.16
C ASP A 107 -4.97 -14.53 -4.16
N VAL A 108 -3.93 -15.26 -3.76
CA VAL A 108 -3.24 -16.21 -4.64
C VAL A 108 -4.11 -17.41 -5.00
N ASP A 109 -5.06 -17.80 -4.14
CA ASP A 109 -5.89 -18.98 -4.39
C ASP A 109 -7.02 -18.64 -5.35
N LEU A 110 -7.70 -17.50 -5.14
CA LEU A 110 -8.68 -17.00 -6.09
C LEU A 110 -8.05 -16.67 -7.47
N LEU A 111 -6.80 -16.19 -7.48
CA LEU A 111 -6.06 -15.99 -8.73
C LEU A 111 -5.77 -17.31 -9.45
N LYS A 112 -5.41 -18.40 -8.75
CA LYS A 112 -5.22 -19.71 -9.38
C LYS A 112 -6.52 -20.24 -9.98
N GLU A 113 -7.65 -20.03 -9.30
CA GLU A 113 -8.97 -20.45 -9.80
C GLU A 113 -9.40 -19.65 -11.03
N SER A 114 -9.26 -18.32 -10.99
CA SER A 114 -9.71 -17.43 -12.06
C SER A 114 -8.75 -17.32 -13.24
N GLN A 115 -7.44 -17.45 -12.99
CA GLN A 115 -6.34 -17.24 -13.95
C GLN A 115 -5.23 -18.27 -13.73
N PRO A 116 -5.47 -19.57 -13.99
CA PRO A 116 -4.58 -20.67 -13.61
C PRO A 116 -3.19 -20.61 -14.26
N THR A 117 -3.04 -19.93 -15.39
CA THR A 117 -1.76 -19.76 -16.08
C THR A 117 -0.91 -18.61 -15.53
N LEU A 118 -1.48 -17.77 -14.66
CA LEU A 118 -0.80 -16.61 -14.11
C LEU A 118 -0.09 -16.98 -12.81
N SER A 119 1.24 -17.00 -12.83
CA SER A 119 2.02 -17.28 -11.63
C SER A 119 1.88 -16.15 -10.58
N PRO A 120 1.94 -16.46 -9.27
CA PRO A 120 1.85 -15.44 -8.21
C PRO A 120 2.89 -14.33 -8.34
N SER A 121 4.13 -14.65 -8.74
CA SER A 121 5.18 -13.64 -8.95
C SER A 121 4.84 -12.69 -10.10
N ARG A 122 4.21 -13.17 -11.17
CA ARG A 122 3.82 -12.35 -12.31
C ARG A 122 2.58 -11.52 -11.99
N ALA A 123 1.62 -12.10 -11.27
CA ALA A 123 0.47 -11.39 -10.70
C ALA A 123 0.90 -10.22 -9.80
N PHE A 124 1.91 -10.43 -8.95
CA PHE A 124 2.45 -9.36 -8.09
C PHE A 124 3.13 -8.27 -8.93
N GLY A 125 3.86 -8.65 -9.98
CA GLY A 125 4.39 -7.72 -10.97
C GLY A 125 3.31 -6.87 -11.65
N PHE A 126 2.13 -7.45 -11.94
CA PHE A 126 1.00 -6.70 -12.51
C PHE A 126 0.43 -5.68 -11.52
N LEU A 127 0.29 -6.05 -10.24
CA LEU A 127 -0.14 -5.12 -9.21
C LEU A 127 0.86 -3.97 -9.00
N LEU A 128 2.16 -4.26 -9.03
CA LEU A 128 3.21 -3.23 -9.01
C LEU A 128 3.12 -2.33 -10.24
N LEU A 129 3.03 -2.88 -11.46
CA LEU A 129 2.91 -2.06 -12.67
C LEU A 129 1.68 -1.15 -12.63
N ALA A 130 0.52 -1.70 -12.24
CA ALA A 130 -0.70 -0.91 -12.08
C ALA A 130 -0.56 0.20 -11.02
N LEU A 131 0.18 -0.06 -9.93
CA LEU A 131 0.51 0.94 -8.92
C LEU A 131 1.33 2.08 -9.52
N PHE A 132 2.37 1.78 -10.29
CA PHE A 132 3.21 2.82 -10.90
C PHE A 132 2.46 3.58 -11.99
N GLU A 133 1.67 2.90 -12.83
CA GLU A 133 0.83 3.56 -13.85
C GLU A 133 -0.21 4.49 -13.20
N CYS A 134 -0.83 4.05 -12.11
CA CYS A 134 -1.73 4.88 -11.32
C CYS A 134 -0.99 6.08 -10.72
N SER A 135 0.15 5.85 -10.09
CA SER A 135 0.93 6.90 -9.45
C SER A 135 1.34 7.98 -10.47
N PHE A 136 1.86 7.56 -11.62
CA PHE A 136 2.24 8.45 -12.72
C PHE A 136 1.06 9.28 -13.23
N ALA A 137 -0.09 8.63 -13.49
CA ALA A 137 -1.28 9.30 -14.00
C ALA A 137 -1.88 10.33 -13.01
N HIS A 138 -1.63 10.18 -11.72
CA HIS A 138 -2.10 11.10 -10.66
C HIS A 138 -1.01 12.07 -10.18
N GLY A 139 0.13 12.16 -10.89
CA GLY A 139 1.20 13.13 -10.60
C GLY A 139 2.05 12.80 -9.37
N ILE A 140 1.96 11.57 -8.86
CA ILE A 140 2.88 11.07 -7.83
C ILE A 140 4.23 10.84 -8.51
N LYS A 141 5.28 11.47 -7.99
CA LYS A 141 6.65 11.40 -8.50
C LYS A 141 7.50 10.37 -7.75
N THR A 142 7.10 10.05 -6.52
CA THR A 142 7.88 9.20 -5.63
C THR A 142 6.95 8.27 -4.86
N LEU A 143 7.25 6.98 -4.90
CA LEU A 143 6.67 6.01 -3.98
C LEU A 143 7.71 5.67 -2.91
N VAL A 144 7.27 5.56 -1.67
CA VAL A 144 8.09 5.05 -0.56
C VAL A 144 7.42 3.82 0.04
N SER A 145 8.22 2.82 0.39
CA SER A 145 7.73 1.60 1.04
C SER A 145 8.74 1.10 2.04
N ASN A 146 8.24 0.70 3.21
CA ASN A 146 8.99 -0.17 4.09
C ASN A 146 8.81 -1.63 3.68
N TYR A 147 9.89 -2.41 3.66
CA TYR A 147 9.87 -3.80 3.21
C TYR A 147 10.92 -4.66 3.91
N GLU A 148 10.70 -5.97 3.99
CA GLU A 148 11.74 -6.92 4.40
C GLU A 148 12.65 -7.29 3.21
N PRO A 149 13.96 -7.50 3.39
CA PRO A 149 14.93 -7.71 2.30
C PRO A 149 14.52 -8.67 1.18
N PRO A 150 13.83 -9.81 1.42
CA PRO A 150 13.37 -10.69 0.34
C PRO A 150 12.49 -10.00 -0.71
N MET A 151 11.78 -8.94 -0.33
CA MET A 151 10.90 -8.18 -1.21
C MET A 151 11.66 -7.45 -2.33
N GLU A 152 12.93 -7.11 -2.11
CA GLU A 152 13.77 -6.46 -3.12
C GLU A 152 13.88 -7.29 -4.40
N ARG A 153 13.97 -8.62 -4.26
CA ARG A 153 13.98 -9.54 -5.40
C ARG A 153 12.69 -9.49 -6.20
N VAL A 154 11.55 -9.25 -5.54
CA VAL A 154 10.25 -9.10 -6.20
C VAL A 154 10.20 -7.81 -7.00
N TYR A 155 10.68 -6.69 -6.44
CA TYR A 155 10.79 -5.42 -7.15
C TYR A 155 11.66 -5.55 -8.40
N ARG A 156 12.87 -6.10 -8.28
CA ARG A 156 13.78 -6.29 -9.43
C ARG A 156 13.16 -7.16 -10.52
N ARG A 157 12.43 -8.22 -10.16
CA ARG A 157 11.71 -9.08 -11.12
C ARG A 157 10.54 -8.37 -11.83
N ALA A 158 9.99 -7.32 -11.23
CA ALA A 158 8.99 -6.46 -11.86
C ALA A 158 9.62 -5.36 -12.73
N GLY A 159 10.95 -5.29 -12.82
CA GLY A 159 11.67 -4.25 -13.54
C GLY A 159 11.81 -2.96 -12.74
N LEU A 160 11.61 -2.97 -11.41
CA LEU A 160 11.84 -1.82 -10.56
C LEU A 160 13.28 -1.75 -10.08
N ILE A 161 13.78 -0.53 -9.94
CA ILE A 161 15.01 -0.21 -9.21
C ILE A 161 14.56 0.46 -7.91
N VAL A 162 14.95 -0.10 -6.77
CA VAL A 162 14.69 0.48 -5.46
C VAL A 162 15.96 1.17 -4.95
N GLU A 163 15.82 2.42 -4.52
CA GLU A 163 16.84 3.11 -3.75
C GLU A 163 16.59 2.84 -2.25
N GLU A 164 17.39 1.99 -1.63
CA GLU A 164 17.33 1.78 -0.17
C GLU A 164 17.99 2.97 0.54
N ILE A 165 17.19 3.82 1.17
CA ILE A 165 17.66 5.04 1.87
C ILE A 165 17.94 4.81 3.35
N GLY A 166 17.61 3.62 3.88
CA GLY A 166 17.92 3.24 5.24
C GLY A 166 17.30 1.92 5.66
N ARG A 167 17.72 1.44 6.84
CA ARG A 167 17.41 0.10 7.37
C ARG A 167 17.49 0.11 8.88
N ALA A 168 16.61 -0.65 9.54
CA ALA A 168 16.68 -0.84 11.00
C ALA A 168 16.16 -2.22 11.44
N ASP A 169 16.76 -2.72 12.52
CA ASP A 169 16.34 -3.93 13.24
C ASP A 169 15.29 -3.64 14.32
N GLY A 170 14.65 -4.70 14.82
CA GLY A 170 13.71 -4.65 15.94
C GLY A 170 12.22 -4.59 15.57
N TYR A 171 11.88 -4.82 14.29
CA TYR A 171 10.50 -4.88 13.81
C TYR A 171 10.00 -6.32 13.57
N GLY A 172 10.78 -7.33 13.96
CA GLY A 172 10.46 -8.73 13.73
C GLY A 172 11.72 -9.57 13.56
N ARG A 173 11.60 -10.66 12.79
CA ARG A 173 12.70 -11.59 12.52
C ARG A 173 13.76 -11.01 11.58
N LEU A 174 13.33 -10.19 10.62
CA LEU A 174 14.18 -9.57 9.62
C LEU A 174 14.27 -8.06 9.86
N PRO A 175 15.36 -7.40 9.42
CA PRO A 175 15.40 -5.95 9.38
C PRO A 175 14.31 -5.43 8.42
N VAL A 176 13.91 -4.19 8.65
CA VAL A 176 13.04 -3.44 7.73
C VAL A 176 13.87 -2.41 6.99
N CYS A 177 13.76 -2.41 5.67
CA CYS A 177 14.36 -1.45 4.75
C CYS A 177 13.36 -0.32 4.44
N CYS A 178 13.87 0.84 4.06
CA CYS A 178 13.10 1.94 3.49
C CYS A 178 13.52 2.13 2.04
N GLY A 179 12.64 1.76 1.10
CA GLY A 179 12.86 1.91 -0.32
C GLY A 179 12.14 3.12 -0.88
N VAL A 180 12.85 3.88 -1.71
CA VAL A 180 12.30 4.95 -2.53
C VAL A 180 12.30 4.50 -3.99
N PHE A 181 11.22 4.81 -4.68
CA PHE A 181 11.03 4.48 -6.09
C PHE A 181 10.65 5.74 -6.85
N ASP A 182 11.37 6.01 -7.94
CA ASP A 182 11.02 7.05 -8.89
C ASP A 182 9.79 6.61 -9.72
N VAL A 183 8.86 7.53 -9.91
CA VAL A 183 7.66 7.32 -10.73
C VAL A 183 7.79 8.19 -11.97
N SER A 184 8.24 7.56 -13.05
CA SER A 184 8.60 8.20 -14.32
C SER A 184 8.18 7.34 -15.51
N ASP A 185 8.16 7.96 -16.71
CA ASP A 185 7.83 7.23 -17.94
C ASP A 185 8.89 6.16 -18.22
N GLU A 186 10.16 6.47 -17.95
CA GLU A 186 11.29 5.53 -18.04
C GLU A 186 11.05 4.30 -17.16
N THR A 187 10.62 4.50 -15.91
CA THR A 187 10.29 3.40 -15.00
C THR A 187 9.14 2.55 -15.56
N LEU A 188 8.08 3.17 -16.09
CA LEU A 188 6.96 2.44 -16.69
C LEU A 188 7.37 1.62 -17.92
N GLN A 189 8.18 2.21 -18.82
CA GLN A 189 8.69 1.52 -20.00
C GLN A 189 9.55 0.31 -19.62
N GLN A 190 10.41 0.45 -18.62
CA GLN A 190 11.23 -0.63 -18.09
C GLN A 190 10.36 -1.77 -17.52
N MET A 191 9.41 -1.45 -16.65
CA MET A 191 8.50 -2.44 -16.06
C MET A 191 7.70 -3.18 -17.14
N ARG A 192 7.14 -2.46 -18.12
CA ARG A 192 6.38 -3.05 -19.24
C ARG A 192 7.23 -4.01 -20.07
N THR A 193 8.49 -3.64 -20.32
CA THR A 193 9.44 -4.50 -21.05
C THR A 193 9.72 -5.79 -20.28
N VAL A 194 10.07 -5.68 -19.00
CA VAL A 194 10.38 -6.84 -18.14
C VAL A 194 9.17 -7.75 -17.95
N LEU A 195 7.99 -7.16 -17.72
CA LEU A 195 6.75 -7.90 -17.52
C LEU A 195 6.11 -8.37 -18.83
N ARG A 196 6.59 -7.92 -20.00
CA ARG A 196 6.02 -8.19 -21.33
C ARG A 196 4.55 -7.77 -21.41
N ILE A 197 4.28 -6.52 -21.05
CA ILE A 197 2.95 -5.90 -21.08
C ILE A 197 2.96 -4.76 -22.09
N ALA A 198 2.16 -4.90 -23.15
CA ALA A 198 2.11 -3.93 -24.25
C ALA A 198 1.14 -2.76 -24.00
N HIS A 199 0.11 -2.97 -23.17
CA HIS A 199 -0.94 -2.00 -22.93
C HIS A 199 -1.06 -1.66 -21.44
N PRO A 200 -1.47 -0.44 -21.09
CA PRO A 200 -1.68 -0.06 -19.70
C PRO A 200 -2.64 -1.00 -18.97
N LEU A 201 -2.27 -1.39 -17.74
CA LEU A 201 -3.12 -2.16 -16.83
C LEU A 201 -4.07 -1.25 -16.05
N TYR A 202 -3.61 -0.04 -15.73
CA TYR A 202 -4.40 1.00 -15.12
C TYR A 202 -4.86 2.02 -16.17
N THR A 203 -6.15 2.35 -16.14
CA THR A 203 -6.71 3.45 -16.91
C THR A 203 -7.41 4.40 -15.94
N PRO A 204 -7.00 5.69 -15.87
CA PRO A 204 -7.66 6.65 -15.01
C PRO A 204 -9.13 6.76 -15.37
N SER A 205 -10.02 6.55 -14.41
CA SER A 205 -11.40 6.99 -14.56
C SER A 205 -11.41 8.50 -14.43
N LEU A 206 -11.36 9.22 -15.56
CA LEU A 206 -11.64 10.66 -15.53
C LEU A 206 -13.04 10.84 -14.93
N PRO A 207 -13.22 11.76 -13.98
CA PRO A 207 -14.57 12.18 -13.61
C PRO A 207 -15.27 12.55 -14.91
N LYS A 208 -16.46 11.98 -15.19
CA LYS A 208 -17.36 12.62 -16.17
C LYS A 208 -17.44 14.06 -15.72
N ALA A 209 -17.04 15.00 -16.58
CA ALA A 209 -17.08 16.42 -16.26
C ALA A 209 -18.48 16.71 -15.71
N ALA A 210 -18.58 16.84 -14.39
CA ALA A 210 -19.74 17.45 -13.78
C ALA A 210 -19.74 18.85 -14.38
N GLY A 211 -20.81 19.18 -15.12
CA GLY A 211 -20.92 20.43 -15.86
C GLY A 211 -20.35 21.57 -15.04
N ALA A 212 -19.44 22.33 -15.66
CA ALA A 212 -18.74 23.44 -15.03
C ALA A 212 -19.73 24.42 -14.40
N THR A 213 -20.03 24.24 -13.12
CA THR A 213 -20.81 25.18 -12.32
C THR A 213 -20.54 24.92 -10.85
N ALA A 214 -20.26 26.00 -10.12
CA ALA A 214 -19.90 26.10 -8.71
C ALA A 214 -18.42 25.83 -8.37
N VAL A 215 -17.59 26.86 -8.58
CA VAL A 215 -16.47 27.15 -7.68
C VAL A 215 -17.05 27.35 -6.28
N GLN A 216 -17.12 26.29 -5.48
CA GLN A 216 -17.30 26.45 -4.05
C GLN A 216 -16.02 27.08 -3.51
N ARG A 217 -16.12 28.36 -3.13
CA ARG A 217 -15.11 29.03 -2.31
C ARG A 217 -14.81 28.12 -1.12
N PHE A 218 -13.60 27.59 -1.05
CA PHE A 218 -13.05 27.03 0.18
C PHE A 218 -13.10 28.15 1.23
N GLN A 219 -14.07 28.08 2.13
CA GLN A 219 -13.99 28.86 3.37
C GLN A 219 -12.81 28.29 4.15
N ARG A 220 -11.86 29.14 4.53
CA ARG A 220 -10.81 28.76 5.47
C ARG A 220 -11.47 28.20 6.72
N LEU A 221 -11.29 26.91 6.96
CA LEU A 221 -11.53 26.32 8.27
C LEU A 221 -10.35 26.73 9.16
N ASP A 222 -10.38 27.95 9.68
CA ASP A 222 -9.36 28.47 10.61
C ASP A 222 -9.43 27.80 12.01
N HIS A 223 -10.21 26.73 12.18
CA HIS A 223 -10.39 26.03 13.46
C HIS A 223 -10.40 24.50 13.32
N VAL A 224 -9.39 23.92 12.68
CA VAL A 224 -9.00 22.54 13.02
C VAL A 224 -7.96 22.62 14.12
N LYS A 225 -8.39 22.44 15.38
CA LYS A 225 -7.46 22.21 16.48
C LYS A 225 -6.60 21.01 16.08
N ARG A 226 -5.27 21.20 16.03
CA ARG A 226 -4.32 20.08 15.98
C ARG A 226 -4.78 19.04 17.02
N PRO A 227 -4.89 17.75 16.68
CA PRO A 227 -5.05 16.75 17.72
C PRO A 227 -3.91 16.97 18.71
N ALA A 228 -4.25 16.98 20.00
CA ALA A 228 -3.26 17.03 21.06
C ALA A 228 -2.20 15.97 20.75
N LYS A 229 -0.93 16.32 20.96
CA LYS A 229 0.17 15.34 20.91
C LYS A 229 -0.34 14.04 21.54
N ILE A 230 -0.15 12.92 20.85
CA ILE A 230 -0.26 11.60 21.46
C ILE A 230 0.94 11.47 22.41
N GLU A 231 0.92 12.25 23.50
CA GLU A 231 1.79 12.09 24.66
C GLU A 231 0.99 11.23 25.65
N ASN A 232 1.56 10.07 25.98
CA ASN A 232 1.07 9.07 26.93
C ASN A 232 -0.14 8.21 26.52
N LEU A 233 0.02 7.39 25.47
CA LEU A 233 -0.31 5.97 25.63
C LEU A 233 0.93 5.31 26.23
N GLY A 234 0.80 4.86 27.48
CA GLY A 234 1.90 4.56 28.38
C GLY A 234 2.97 3.62 27.80
N THR A 235 4.19 3.88 28.23
CA THR A 235 5.39 3.04 28.15
C THR A 235 5.27 1.68 28.85
N HIS A 236 4.04 1.19 29.08
CA HIS A 236 3.72 -0.06 29.75
C HIS A 236 2.63 -0.84 29.02
N GLN A 237 2.91 -1.24 27.77
CA GLN A 237 2.30 -2.44 27.17
C GLN A 237 3.17 -3.17 26.14
N TRP A 238 4.40 -2.71 25.90
CA TRP A 238 5.29 -3.26 24.86
C TRP A 238 6.48 -4.08 25.40
N ARG A 239 6.34 -4.69 26.58
CA ARG A 239 7.43 -5.42 27.26
C ARG A 239 7.34 -6.96 27.26
N SER A 240 6.52 -7.56 26.41
CA SER A 240 6.52 -9.03 26.24
C SER A 240 6.72 -9.44 24.79
N MET A 241 7.81 -8.96 24.17
CA MET A 241 8.26 -9.36 22.83
C MET A 241 9.35 -10.45 22.87
N ALA A 242 9.42 -11.26 23.93
CA ALA A 242 10.37 -12.38 24.01
C ALA A 242 9.77 -13.56 24.77
N LYS A 243 9.94 -14.76 24.19
CA LYS A 243 9.46 -16.11 24.57
C LYS A 243 8.19 -16.49 23.77
N ALA A 244 8.14 -17.58 22.99
CA ALA A 244 8.77 -18.89 23.14
C ALA A 244 8.89 -19.62 21.76
N PRO A 245 9.52 -20.82 21.70
CA PRO A 245 10.28 -21.34 20.54
C PRO A 245 9.52 -22.24 19.55
N LEU A 246 10.25 -22.55 18.47
CA LEU A 246 10.00 -23.46 17.35
C LEU A 246 9.26 -24.77 17.67
N GLU A 247 8.48 -25.25 16.71
CA GLU A 247 8.67 -26.59 16.15
C GLU A 247 8.65 -26.57 14.61
N ALA A 248 9.50 -27.42 14.04
CA ALA A 248 9.89 -27.49 12.65
C ALA A 248 9.00 -28.44 11.85
N VAL A 249 8.71 -28.08 10.59
CA VAL A 249 8.36 -29.02 9.50
C VAL A 249 8.91 -28.32 8.24
N GLY A 250 9.94 -28.83 7.57
CA GLY A 250 10.01 -30.17 6.98
C GLY A 250 9.78 -30.00 5.48
#